data_AF-A0A354Y959-F1
#
_entry.id   AF-A0A354Y959-F1
#
_cell.length_a   1.000
_cell.length_b   1.000
_cell.length_c   1.000
_cell.angle_alpha   90.00
_cell.angle_beta   90.00
_cell.angle_gamma   90.00
#
_symmetry.space_group_name_H-M   'P 1'
#
loop_
_entity.id
_entity.type
_entity.pdbx_description
1 polymer ?
#
loop_
_entity_poly.entity_id
_entity_poly.type
_entity_poly.pdbx_seq_one_letter_code
_entity_poly.pdbx_strand_id
1 'polypeptide(L)' 'MPRPPRHAAPPRRPPQGGEGQVRIIGGRWRNTRLPVPALPGLRPTSDRVRETLFNWLMPKLPGARVL' A
#
# COMPACT_ATOMS: atom_id res chain seq x y z
N MET A 1 47.86 13.09 -4.90
CA MET A 1 46.80 12.57 -4.00
C MET A 1 45.73 11.88 -4.83
N PRO A 2 45.52 10.56 -4.72
CA PRO A 2 44.42 9.89 -5.42
C PRO A 2 43.10 10.12 -4.67
N ARG A 3 42.02 10.36 -5.42
CA ARG A 3 40.65 10.54 -4.90
C ARG A 3 40.07 9.18 -4.50
N PRO A 4 39.32 9.06 -3.40
CA PRO A 4 38.72 7.79 -3.00
C PRO A 4 37.57 7.39 -3.95
N PRO A 5 37.33 6.08 -4.14
CA PRO A 5 36.24 5.60 -5.00
C PRO A 5 34.88 5.86 -4.35
N ARG A 6 33.91 6.33 -5.14
CA ARG A 6 32.52 6.51 -4.71
C ARG A 6 31.91 5.14 -4.43
N HIS A 7 31.50 4.89 -3.18
CA HIS A 7 30.77 3.68 -2.82
C HIS A 7 29.43 3.64 -3.58
N ALA A 8 29.20 2.56 -4.32
CA ALA A 8 27.93 2.31 -5.00
C ALA A 8 26.81 2.11 -3.97
N ALA A 9 25.65 2.72 -4.21
CA ALA A 9 24.47 2.56 -3.36
C ALA A 9 24.01 1.09 -3.35
N PRO A 10 23.54 0.56 -2.20
CA PRO A 10 23.14 -0.84 -2.10
C PRO A 10 21.92 -1.13 -3.00
N PRO A 11 21.81 -2.35 -3.57
CA PRO A 11 20.67 -2.73 -4.38
C PRO A 11 19.40 -2.75 -3.52
N ARG A 12 18.34 -2.07 -4.01
CA ARG A 12 17.01 -2.12 -3.40
C ARG A 12 16.51 -3.56 -3.41
N ARG A 13 16.32 -4.14 -2.22
CA ARG A 13 15.82 -5.50 -2.02
C ARG A 13 14.45 -5.64 -2.74
N PRO A 14 14.23 -6.69 -3.55
CA PRO A 14 12.90 -6.94 -4.11
C PRO A 14 11.93 -7.18 -2.95
N PRO A 15 10.67 -6.71 -3.02
CA PRO A 15 9.69 -6.95 -1.98
C PRO A 15 9.46 -8.46 -1.88
N GLN A 16 10.02 -9.07 -0.83
CA GLN A 16 9.82 -10.46 -0.48
C GLN A 16 8.34 -10.65 -0.15
N GLY A 17 7.76 -11.77 -0.58
CA GLY A 17 6.36 -12.16 -0.34
C GLY A 17 6.04 -12.43 1.13
N GLY A 18 6.29 -11.46 1.99
CA GLY A 18 5.80 -11.38 3.36
C GLY A 18 4.41 -10.77 3.36
N GLU A 19 3.58 -11.27 4.26
CA GLU A 19 2.27 -10.76 4.68
C GLU A 19 2.02 -9.31 4.23
N GLY A 20 1.13 -9.13 3.26
CA GLY A 20 0.78 -7.81 2.76
C GLY A 20 0.17 -6.98 3.88
N GLN A 21 0.48 -5.69 3.96
CA GLN A 21 -0.21 -4.78 4.87
C GLN A 21 -1.15 -3.90 4.07
N VAL A 22 -2.43 -3.90 4.44
CA VAL A 22 -3.42 -2.99 3.89
C VAL A 22 -3.60 -1.83 4.84
N ARG A 23 -3.34 -0.61 4.37
CA ARG A 23 -3.63 0.59 5.14
C ARG A 23 -5.04 1.10 4.84
N ILE A 24 -5.79 1.44 5.88
CA ILE A 24 -7.05 2.17 5.79
C ILE A 24 -6.73 3.65 5.53
N ILE A 25 -7.25 4.21 4.44
CA ILE A 25 -6.86 5.53 3.93
C ILE A 25 -7.80 6.65 4.45
N GLY A 26 -9.01 6.32 4.89
CA GLY A 26 -10.01 7.30 5.31
C GLY A 26 -11.00 6.80 6.37
N GLY A 27 -11.94 7.67 6.75
CA GLY A 27 -12.94 7.39 7.78
C GLY A 27 -12.38 7.30 9.20
N ARG A 28 -13.16 6.70 10.09
CA ARG A 28 -12.83 6.57 11.53
C ARG A 28 -11.51 5.83 11.80
N TRP A 29 -11.13 4.91 10.91
CA TRP A 29 -9.93 4.06 11.06
C TRP A 29 -8.77 4.49 10.17
N ARG A 30 -8.73 5.75 9.72
CA ARG A 30 -7.62 6.29 8.91
C ARG A 30 -6.26 5.92 9.52
N ASN A 31 -5.30 5.56 8.67
CA ASN A 31 -3.94 5.17 9.04
C ASN A 31 -3.82 3.85 9.85
N THR A 32 -4.89 3.06 9.96
CA THR A 32 -4.81 1.72 10.54
C THR A 32 -4.21 0.76 9.52
N ARG A 33 -3.28 -0.10 9.95
CA ARG A 33 -2.68 -1.15 9.12
C ARG A 33 -3.30 -2.50 9.49
N LEU A 34 -3.85 -3.19 8.49
CA LEU A 34 -4.42 -4.51 8.62
C LEU A 34 -3.40 -5.53 8.07
N PRO A 35 -2.99 -6.53 8.86
CA PRO A 35 -2.20 -7.63 8.36
C PRO A 35 -3.06 -8.47 7.40
N VAL A 36 -2.52 -8.78 6.23
CA VAL A 36 -3.18 -9.60 5.21
C VAL A 36 -2.28 -10.80 4.89
N PRO A 37 -2.80 -12.03 4.96
CA PRO A 37 -2.02 -13.20 4.63
C PRO A 37 -1.55 -13.14 3.18
N ALA A 38 -0.29 -13.49 2.96
CA ALA A 38 0.29 -13.58 1.62
C ALA A 38 -0.20 -14.86 0.93
N LEU A 39 -1.42 -14.81 0.36
CA LEU A 39 -1.99 -15.91 -0.41
C LEU A 39 -1.55 -15.82 -1.89
N PRO A 40 -1.27 -16.95 -2.55
CA PRO A 40 -0.98 -16.95 -3.98
C PRO A 40 -2.20 -16.41 -4.75
N GLY A 41 -1.97 -15.37 -5.56
CA GLY A 41 -3.02 -14.68 -6.31
C GLY A 41 -3.53 -13.37 -5.68
N LEU A 42 -3.11 -13.03 -4.47
CA LEU A 42 -3.42 -11.74 -3.87
C LEU A 42 -2.64 -10.63 -4.60
N ARG A 43 -3.31 -9.82 -5.43
CA ARG A 43 -2.70 -8.63 -6.02
C ARG A 43 -2.82 -7.47 -5.04
N PRO A 44 -1.71 -6.97 -4.48
CA PRO A 44 -1.77 -5.78 -3.63
C PRO A 44 -2.26 -4.60 -4.48
N THR A 45 -3.46 -4.09 -4.20
CA THR A 45 -3.94 -2.84 -4.79
C THR A 45 -3.19 -1.68 -4.15
N SER A 46 -2.54 -0.86 -4.97
CA SER A 46 -1.83 0.32 -4.47
C SER A 46 -2.77 1.24 -3.71
N ASP A 47 -2.26 1.88 -2.65
CA ASP A 47 -3.04 2.82 -1.83
C ASP A 47 -3.68 3.91 -2.71
N ARG A 48 -2.93 4.43 -3.69
CA ARG A 48 -3.38 5.49 -4.60
C ARG A 48 -4.61 5.10 -5.44
N VAL A 49 -4.70 3.85 -5.90
CA VAL A 49 -5.86 3.38 -6.68
C VAL A 49 -7.09 3.31 -5.78
N ARG A 50 -6.94 2.79 -4.56
CA ARG A 50 -8.04 2.76 -3.57
C ARG A 50 -8.50 4.17 -3.23
N GLU A 51 -7.58 5.07 -2.94
CA GLU A 51 -7.88 6.47 -2.66
C GLU A 51 -8.67 7.13 -3.79
N THR A 52 -8.21 6.98 -5.04
CA THR A 52 -8.89 7.55 -6.22
C THR A 52 -10.31 7.01 -6.37
N LEU A 53 -10.49 5.70 -6.20
CA LEU A 53 -11.80 5.06 -6.26
C LEU A 53 -12.74 5.59 -5.16
N PHE A 54 -12.26 5.67 -3.92
CA PHE A 54 -13.08 6.16 -2.80
C PHE A 54 -13.41 7.65 -2.92
N ASN A 55 -12.52 8.46 -3.53
CA ASN A 55 -12.82 9.85 -3.84
C ASN A 55 -13.99 9.97 -4.83
N TRP A 56 -14.06 9.11 -5.85
CA TRP A 56 -15.20 9.08 -6.77
C TRP A 56 -16.48 8.55 -6.13
N LEU A 57 -16.35 7.61 -5.19
CA LEU A 57 -17.49 7.04 -4.48
C LEU A 57 -18.00 7.90 -3.32
N MET A 58 -17.25 8.89 -2.83
CA MET A 58 -17.64 9.77 -1.71
C MET A 58 -19.12 10.20 -1.70
N PRO A 59 -19.72 10.73 -2.79
CA PRO A 59 -21.13 11.14 -2.77
C PRO A 59 -22.13 9.98 -2.61
N LYS A 60 -21.71 8.75 -2.89
CA LYS A 60 -22.55 7.54 -2.85
C LYS A 60 -22.26 6.62 -1.66
N LEU A 61 -21.21 6.90 -0.88
CA LEU A 61 -20.85 6.11 0.31
C LEU A 61 -21.85 6.23 1.47
N PRO A 62 -22.49 7.39 1.74
CA PRO A 62 -23.45 7.50 2.83
C PRO A 62 -24.64 6.54 2.64
N GLY A 63 -24.84 5.61 3.57
CA GLY A 63 -25.94 4.63 3.50
C GLY A 63 -25.72 3.48 2.52
N ALA A 64 -24.57 3.39 1.86
CA ALA A 64 -24.27 2.28 0.96
C ALA A 64 -24.12 0.96 1.73
N ARG A 65 -24.76 -0.10 1.24
CA ARG A 65 -24.51 -1.47 1.69
C ARG A 65 -23.36 -2.06 0.87
N VAL A 66 -22.26 -2.37 1.55
CA VAL A 66 -21.12 -3.12 1.00
C VAL A 66 -21.11 -4.53 1.60
N LEU A 67 -20.75 -5.54 0.79
CA LEU A 67 -20.75 -6.97 1.13
C LEU A 67 -19.34 -7.51 1.30
#